data_AF-A0A353F2S6-F1
#
_entry.id   AF-A0A353F2S6-F1
#
_cell.length_a   1.000
_cell.length_b   1.000
_cell.length_c   1.000
_cell.angle_alpha   90.00
_cell.angle_beta   90.00
_cell.angle_gamma   90.00
#
_symmetry.space_group_name_H-M   'P 1'
#
loop_
_entity.id
_entity.type
_entity.pdbx_description
1 polymer ?
#
loop_
_entity_poly.entity_id
_entity_poly.type
_entity_poly.pdbx_seq_one_letter_code
_entity_poly.pdbx_strand_id
1 'polypeptide(L)'
;MKLDQWSGLLVTGTDTGIGKTWVSALVIEELRKKGVEAVGLKPVLSGSREDAERLWEASGGALDLDAINPWWYKTPAAPLVASRIEGLTLEVEPMRSEERRVGEEG
;
A
#
# COMPACT_ATOMS: atom_id res chain seq x y z
N MET A 1 -15.51 18.66 8.07
CA MET A 1 -14.72 18.30 6.88
C MET A 1 -15.46 17.16 6.21
N LYS A 2 -15.83 17.28 4.93
CA LYS A 2 -16.50 16.19 4.23
C LYS A 2 -15.43 15.27 3.62
N LEU A 3 -15.57 13.96 3.81
CA LEU A 3 -14.63 12.95 3.31
C LEU A 3 -14.70 12.81 1.77
N ASP A 4 -15.73 13.35 1.12
CA ASP A 4 -15.97 13.30 -0.32
C ASP A 4 -15.04 14.20 -1.16
N GLN A 5 -14.14 14.96 -0.53
CA GLN A 5 -13.24 15.89 -1.24
C GLN A 5 -11.79 15.38 -1.35
N TRP A 6 -11.46 14.23 -0.77
CA TRP A 6 -10.08 13.73 -0.69
C TRP A 6 -9.92 12.55 -1.64
N SER A 7 -8.96 12.64 -2.55
CA SER A 7 -8.59 11.56 -3.47
C SER A 7 -7.52 10.62 -2.92
N GLY A 8 -7.10 10.80 -1.66
CA GLY A 8 -6.14 9.90 -0.99
C GLY A 8 -5.69 10.40 0.39
N LEU A 9 -5.13 9.49 1.20
CA LEU A 9 -4.53 9.76 2.51
C LEU A 9 -3.12 9.16 2.59
N LEU A 10 -2.12 9.99 2.86
CA LEU A 10 -0.74 9.53 3.10
C LEU A 10 -0.46 9.43 4.60
N VAL A 11 -0.08 8.23 5.06
CA VAL A 11 0.40 7.99 6.43
C VAL A 11 1.92 7.89 6.40
N THR A 12 2.60 8.87 7.01
CA THR A 12 4.06 8.91 7.14
C THR A 12 4.48 8.79 8.61
N GLY A 13 5.76 8.56 8.86
CA GLY A 13 6.31 8.41 10.21
C GLY A 13 7.80 8.16 10.18
N THR A 14 8.50 8.61 11.22
CA THR A 14 9.96 8.75 11.27
C THR A 14 10.70 7.41 11.36
N ASP A 15 10.13 6.43 12.06
CA ASP A 15 10.77 5.13 12.28
C ASP A 15 10.03 3.97 11.60
N THR A 16 10.75 2.87 11.40
CA THR A 16 10.16 1.59 11.01
C THR A 16 9.49 0.93 12.22
N GLY A 17 8.39 0.22 12.03
CA GLY A 17 7.71 -0.48 13.12
C GLY A 17 6.87 0.38 14.06
N ILE A 18 6.76 1.70 13.85
CA ILE A 18 5.96 2.59 14.72
C ILE A 18 4.43 2.40 14.63
N GLY A 19 3.97 1.45 13.81
CA GLY A 19 2.54 1.19 13.63
C GLY A 19 1.86 1.95 12.48
N LYS A 20 2.60 2.50 11.49
CA LYS A 20 2.00 3.16 10.31
C LYS A 20 0.95 2.29 9.62
N THR A 21 1.31 1.04 9.31
CA THR A 21 0.41 0.08 8.65
C THR A 21 -0.83 -0.22 9.49
N TRP A 22 -0.67 -0.33 10.82
CA TRP A 22 -1.79 -0.54 11.73
C TRP A 22 -2.77 0.63 11.72
N VAL A 23 -2.25 1.87 11.77
CA VAL A 23 -3.09 3.07 11.68
C VAL A 23 -3.79 3.14 10.33
N SER A 24 -3.09 2.88 9.23
CA SER A 24 -3.67 2.83 7.89
C SER A 24 -4.80 1.81 7.78
N ALA A 25 -4.59 0.58 8.26
CA ALA A 25 -5.60 -0.47 8.26
C ALA A 25 -6.86 -0.06 9.03
N LEU A 26 -6.71 0.51 10.24
CA LEU A 26 -7.84 0.98 11.05
C LEU A 26 -8.64 2.08 10.35
N VAL A 27 -7.95 3.01 9.66
CA VAL A 27 -8.63 4.06 8.89
C VAL A 27 -9.43 3.46 7.74
N ILE A 28 -8.85 2.53 6.99
CA ILE A 28 -9.53 1.85 5.86
C ILE A 28 -10.75 1.08 6.38
N GLU A 29 -10.60 0.27 7.42
CA GLU A 29 -11.70 -0.50 8.02
C GLU A 29 -12.86 0.41 8.45
N GLU A 30 -12.56 1.55 9.09
CA GLU A 30 -13.57 2.49 9.56
C GLU A 30 -14.28 3.22 8.41
N LEU A 31 -13.56 3.57 7.35
CA LEU A 31 -14.15 4.14 6.13
C LEU A 31 -15.09 3.14 5.46
N ARG A 32 -14.67 1.89 5.31
CA ARG A 32 -15.49 0.83 4.72
C ARG A 32 -16.73 0.52 5.56
N LYS A 33 -16.61 0.51 6.90
CA LYS A 33 -17.76 0.39 7.82
C LYS A 33 -18.80 1.51 7.61
N LYS A 34 -18.38 2.67 7.13
CA LYS A 34 -19.23 3.82 6.79
C LYS A 34 -19.73 3.81 5.35
N GLY A 35 -19.47 2.74 4.59
CA GLY A 35 -19.88 2.61 3.20
C GLY A 35 -19.02 3.40 2.20
N VAL A 36 -17.82 3.83 2.61
CA VAL A 36 -16.84 4.47 1.71
C VAL A 36 -15.98 3.39 1.08
N GLU A 37 -15.86 3.41 -0.25
CA GLU A 37 -14.88 2.61 -0.99
C GLU A 37 -13.49 3.14 -0.63
N ALA A 38 -12.72 2.27 0.04
CA ALA A 38 -11.39 2.59 0.52
C ALA A 38 -10.53 1.34 0.44
N VAL A 39 -9.33 1.51 -0.11
CA VAL A 39 -8.29 0.50 -0.24
C VAL A 39 -6.96 1.03 0.28
N GLY A 40 -6.11 0.11 0.73
CA GLY A 40 -4.74 0.42 1.13
C GLY A 40 -3.76 0.23 -0.01
N LEU A 41 -2.66 0.99 0.02
CA LEU A 41 -1.53 0.82 -0.90
C LEU A 41 -0.23 0.86 -0.12
N LYS A 42 0.63 -0.13 -0.37
CA LYS A 42 2.01 -0.18 0.12
C LYS A 42 2.87 -0.64 -1.06
N PRO A 43 3.22 0.29 -1.97
CA PRO A 43 3.61 -0.08 -3.32
C PRO A 43 4.94 -0.85 -3.36
N VAL A 44 5.82 -0.59 -2.40
CA VAL A 44 7.17 -1.17 -2.35
C VAL A 44 7.40 -1.88 -1.02
N LEU A 45 7.69 -3.18 -1.07
CA LEU A 45 8.10 -3.99 0.08
C LEU A 45 9.22 -4.94 -0.32
N SER A 46 10.04 -5.31 0.64
CA SER A 46 11.17 -6.22 0.47
C SER A 46 11.27 -7.15 1.68
N GLY A 47 11.43 -8.45 1.45
CA GLY A 47 11.32 -9.45 2.51
C GLY A 47 9.85 -9.73 2.85
N SER A 48 9.44 -9.45 4.09
CA SER A 48 8.07 -9.75 4.54
C SER A 48 7.02 -8.94 3.79
N ARG A 49 5.88 -9.58 3.52
CA ARG A 49 4.69 -8.99 2.86
C ARG A 49 3.52 -8.74 3.83
N GLU A 50 3.73 -9.02 5.13
CA GLU A 50 2.70 -8.88 6.18
C GLU A 50 2.05 -7.49 6.22
N ASP A 51 2.82 -6.44 5.95
CA ASP A 51 2.31 -5.07 5.89
C ASP A 51 1.25 -4.90 4.80
N ALA A 52 1.45 -5.52 3.63
CA ALA A 52 0.50 -5.45 2.52
C ALA A 52 -0.68 -6.39 2.73
N GLU A 53 -0.46 -7.59 3.28
CA GLU A 53 -1.51 -8.53 3.66
C GLU A 53 -2.50 -7.88 4.63
N ARG A 54 -1.99 -7.15 5.63
CA ARG A 54 -2.83 -6.42 6.58
C ARG A 54 -3.66 -5.32 5.93
N LEU A 55 -3.09 -4.60 4.95
CA LEU A 55 -3.84 -3.59 4.20
C LEU A 55 -4.87 -4.25 3.27
N TRP A 56 -4.57 -5.41 2.70
CA TRP A 56 -5.47 -6.19 1.86
C TRP A 56 -6.69 -6.69 2.63
N GLU A 57 -6.47 -7.24 3.83
CA GLU A 57 -7.54 -7.63 4.75
C GLU A 57 -8.41 -6.44 5.13
N ALA A 58 -7.81 -5.30 5.52
CA ALA A 58 -8.52 -4.08 5.86
C ALA A 58 -9.34 -3.54 4.67
N SER A 59 -8.82 -3.71 3.45
CA SER A 59 -9.48 -3.36 2.19
C SER A 59 -10.61 -4.33 1.81
N GLY A 60 -10.88 -5.34 2.64
CA GLY A 60 -11.95 -6.32 2.41
C GLY A 60 -11.79 -7.13 1.13
N GLY A 61 -10.56 -7.32 0.65
CA GLY A 61 -10.28 -8.04 -0.60
C GLY A 61 -10.84 -7.36 -1.86
N ALA A 62 -11.05 -6.04 -1.84
CA ALA A 62 -11.58 -5.30 -2.99
C ALA A 62 -10.66 -5.35 -4.22
N LEU A 63 -9.35 -5.48 -3.99
CA LEU A 63 -8.31 -5.64 -5.01
C LEU A 63 -7.42 -6.83 -4.66
N ASP A 64 -6.69 -7.35 -5.65
CA ASP A 64 -5.68 -8.38 -5.42
C ASP A 64 -4.52 -7.83 -4.58
N LEU A 65 -3.85 -8.71 -3.81
CA LEU A 65 -2.69 -8.32 -3.00
C LEU A 65 -1.57 -7.69 -3.86
N ASP A 66 -1.43 -8.13 -5.11
CA ASP A 66 -0.47 -7.59 -6.06
C ASP A 66 -0.81 -6.17 -6.53
N ALA A 67 -2.08 -5.73 -6.47
CA ALA A 67 -2.44 -4.33 -6.68
C ALA A 67 -2.09 -3.46 -5.47
N ILE A 68 -2.14 -4.03 -4.26
CA ILE A 68 -1.80 -3.31 -3.01
C ILE A 68 -0.28 -3.20 -2.82
N ASN A 69 0.46 -4.22 -3.26
CA ASN A 69 1.92 -4.27 -3.20
C ASN A 69 2.53 -4.80 -4.51
N PRO A 70 2.49 -3.99 -5.59
CA PRO A 70 2.98 -4.33 -6.93
C PRO A 70 4.49 -4.57 -7.03
N TRP A 71 5.29 -3.83 -6.26
CA TRP A 71 6.75 -4.03 -6.21
C TRP A 71 7.13 -4.73 -4.91
N TRP A 72 7.00 -6.05 -4.92
CA TRP A 72 7.48 -6.92 -3.86
C TRP A 72 8.77 -7.62 -4.26
N TYR A 73 9.77 -7.55 -3.40
CA TYR A 73 11.05 -8.24 -3.56
C TYR A 73 11.21 -9.30 -2.46
N LYS A 74 11.64 -10.50 -2.82
CA LYS A 74 11.82 -11.59 -1.86
C LYS A 74 13.01 -11.34 -0.92
N THR A 75 14.02 -10.64 -1.40
CA THR A 75 15.28 -10.36 -0.72
C THR A 75 15.06 -9.37 0.42
N PRO A 76 15.39 -9.71 1.68
CA PRO A 76 15.21 -8.83 2.83
C PRO A 76 16.34 -7.79 2.92
N ALA A 77 16.40 -6.91 1.92
CA ALA A 77 17.32 -5.78 1.85
C ALA A 77 16.53 -4.51 1.51
N ALA A 78 17.14 -3.32 1.62
CA ALA A 78 16.49 -2.08 1.18
C ALA A 78 15.96 -2.24 -0.27
N PRO A 79 14.77 -1.72 -0.63
CA PRO A 79 14.13 -2.05 -1.89
C PRO A 79 15.00 -1.88 -3.14
N LEU A 80 15.79 -0.80 -3.22
CA LEU A 80 16.70 -0.56 -4.34
C LEU A 80 17.84 -1.60 -4.41
N VAL A 81 18.26 -2.15 -3.28
CA VAL A 81 19.26 -3.22 -3.21
C VAL A 81 18.62 -4.55 -3.58
N ALA A 82 17.44 -4.85 -3.03
CA ALA A 82 16.68 -6.05 -3.33
C ALA A 82 16.34 -6.15 -4.83
N SER A 83 15.89 -5.05 -5.42
CA SER A 83 15.56 -4.97 -6.84
C SER A 83 16.76 -5.29 -7.74
N ARG A 84 17.96 -4.79 -7.39
CA ARG A 84 19.21 -5.11 -8.10
C ARG A 84 19.63 -6.57 -7.94
N ILE A 85 19.47 -7.14 -6.75
CA ILE A 85 19.80 -8.55 -6.48
C ILE A 85 18.88 -9.48 -7.29
N GLU A 86 17.61 -9.12 -7.41
CA GLU A 86 16.59 -9.92 -8.11
C GLU A 86 16.51 -9.64 -9.61
N GLY A 87 17.26 -8.64 -10.11
CA GLY A 87 17.21 -8.24 -11.53
C GLY A 87 15.87 -7.62 -11.95
N LEU A 88 15.13 -7.06 -10.98
CA LEU A 88 13.84 -6.41 -11.18
C LEU A 88 14.00 -4.90 -10.99
N THR A 89 13.55 -4.08 -11.92
CA THR A 89 13.75 -2.62 -11.85
C THR A 89 12.66 -1.94 -11.04
N LEU A 90 13.05 -1.06 -10.11
CA LEU A 90 12.15 -0.14 -9.42
C LEU A 90 12.19 1.23 -10.12
N GLU A 91 11.08 1.64 -10.73
CA GLU A 91 10.96 2.90 -11.45
C GLU A 91 9.81 3.76 -10.91
N VAL A 92 10.00 5.08 -10.90
CA VAL A 92 9.04 6.03 -10.29
C VAL A 92 7.78 6.21 -11.14
N GLU A 93 7.90 6.27 -12.46
CA GLU A 93 6.74 6.53 -13.33
C GLU A 93 5.71 5.38 -13.31
N PRO A 94 6.11 4.11 -13.41
CA PRO A 94 5.19 2.99 -13.20
C PRO A 94 4.50 3.05 -11.83
N MET A 95 5.25 3.40 -10.76
CA MET A 95 4.69 3.52 -9.41
C MET A 95 3.61 4.58 -9.31
N ARG A 96 3.83 5.76 -9.90
CA ARG A 96 2.83 6.83 -9.94
C ARG A 96 1.60 6.45 -10.75
N SER A 97 1.77 5.72 -11.85
CA SER A 97 0.65 5.27 -12.68
C SER A 97 -0.23 4.27 -11.93
N GLU A 98 0.40 3.39 -11.15
CA GLU A 98 -0.27 2.36 -10.36
C GLU A 98 -0.99 2.94 -9.14
N GLU A 99 -0.38 3.90 -8.44
CA GLU A 99 -1.03 4.68 -7.38
C GLU A 99 -2.34 5.32 -7.86
N ARG A 100 -2.35 5.87 -9.08
CA ARG A 100 -3.54 6.47 -9.67
C ARG A 100 -4.59 5.41 -10.02
N ARG A 101 -4.17 4.31 -10.64
CA ARG A 101 -5.04 3.20 -11.02
C ARG A 101 -5.79 2.64 -9.82
N VAL A 102 -5.09 2.39 -8.71
CA VAL A 102 -5.68 1.90 -7.45
C VAL A 102 -6.67 2.91 -6.87
N GLY A 103 -6.40 4.22 -6.97
CA GLY A 103 -7.33 5.26 -6.52
C GLY A 103 -8.57 5.44 -7.42
N GLU A 104 -8.57 4.90 -8.64
CA GLU A 104 -9.71 4.91 -9.56
C GLU A 104 -10.55 3.63 -9.48
N GLU A 105 -9.95 2.51 -9.05
CA GLU A 105 -10.60 1.20 -8.96
C GLU A 105 -11.10 0.81 -7.56
N GLY A 106 -10.63 1.49 -6.51
CA GLY A 106 -10.85 1.11 -5.10
C GLY A 106 -11.56 2.14 -4.24
#